data_AF-A0A8H7VHI5-F1
#
_entry.id   AF-A0A8H7VHI5-F1
#
_cell.length_a   1.000
_cell.length_b   1.000
_cell.length_c   1.000
_cell.angle_alpha   90.00
_cell.angle_beta   90.00
_cell.angle_gamma   90.00
#
_symmetry.space_group_name_H-M   'P 1'
#
loop_
_entity.id
_entity.type
_entity.pdbx_description
1 polymer ?
#
loop_
_entity_poly.entity_id
_entity_poly.type
_entity_poly.pdbx_seq_one_letter_code
_entity_poly.pdbx_strand_id
1 'polypeptide(L)'
;MVPGAGQDFIPNDTILGGEDPSILVLTGPNMGGKSTLLRQSCIAIIMAQLGSYVPASYCRLTPCDQIFTRIGANDNILRGESTFMVELQETSKILHEATPRSMVILDELGRGTSTFDGYAIAYSVLHYLSIHVGCLAMFSTHYQTLCQEFERNPTIKNMHMGYYMDEEEHRITFLYKLVPGICGKSFGMNVAAMAGVPDSIIKKAATVADEFEKTNRLQDTSYKMDLDQPEMSLTPAVIADASYLLNEPKPNPKVLRRIIQGLSKI
;
A
#
# COMPACT_ATOMS: atom_id res chain seq x y z
N MET A 1 35.45 -9.46 6.41
CA MET A 1 34.83 -8.29 5.74
C MET A 1 33.92 -8.87 4.67
N VAL A 2 32.60 -8.75 4.82
CA VAL A 2 31.63 -9.38 3.91
C VAL A 2 31.71 -8.66 2.56
N PRO A 3 31.99 -9.34 1.44
CA PRO A 3 31.89 -8.75 0.11
C PRO A 3 30.45 -8.30 -0.12
N GLY A 4 30.22 -7.00 -0.30
CA GLY A 4 28.88 -6.40 -0.46
C GLY A 4 28.54 -5.28 0.53
N ALA A 5 29.38 -5.03 1.54
CA ALA A 5 29.27 -3.85 2.41
C ALA A 5 29.72 -2.58 1.66
N GLY A 6 28.85 -2.02 0.83
CA GLY A 6 29.09 -0.77 0.09
C GLY A 6 28.46 -0.69 -1.30
N GLN A 7 27.23 -1.13 -1.50
CA GLN A 7 26.41 -0.60 -2.60
C GLN A 7 25.67 0.64 -2.08
N ASP A 8 25.77 1.75 -2.81
CA ASP A 8 25.23 3.05 -2.42
C ASP A 8 23.75 2.95 -2.01
N PHE A 9 23.48 3.15 -0.72
CA PHE A 9 22.13 3.24 -0.22
C PHE A 9 21.48 4.52 -0.74
N ILE A 10 20.33 4.42 -1.39
CA ILE A 10 19.62 5.56 -1.96
C ILE A 10 18.67 6.14 -0.89
N PRO A 11 18.91 7.38 -0.40
CA PRO A 11 18.08 7.99 0.63
C PRO A 11 16.69 8.36 0.10
N ASN A 12 15.68 8.16 0.94
CA ASN A 12 14.27 8.40 0.62
C ASN A 12 13.60 9.29 1.65
N ASP A 13 12.94 10.34 1.17
CA ASP A 13 12.19 11.26 2.01
C ASP A 13 10.82 10.66 2.34
N THR A 14 10.41 10.72 3.60
CA THR A 14 9.10 10.24 4.07
C THR A 14 8.43 11.34 4.86
N ILE A 15 7.27 11.78 4.38
CA ILE A 15 6.47 12.84 4.99
C ILE A 15 5.07 12.28 5.21
N LEU A 16 4.53 12.35 6.42
CA LEU A 16 3.19 11.85 6.76
C LEU A 16 2.53 12.81 7.76
N GLY A 17 1.27 13.17 7.48
CA GLY A 17 0.45 14.01 8.36
C GLY A 17 0.86 15.49 8.39
N GLY A 18 0.25 16.24 9.31
CA GLY A 18 0.36 17.70 9.32
C GLY A 18 -0.45 18.31 8.18
N GLU A 19 0.21 18.96 7.23
CA GLU A 19 -0.40 19.48 6.00
C GLU A 19 -0.40 18.41 4.87
N ASP A 20 0.36 17.34 5.04
CA ASP A 20 0.43 16.21 4.12
C ASP A 20 -0.58 15.11 4.46
N PRO A 21 -0.92 14.24 3.48
CA PRO A 21 -1.67 13.01 3.71
C PRO A 21 -1.07 12.16 4.85
N SER A 22 -1.92 11.63 5.72
CA SER A 22 -1.53 10.83 6.88
C SER A 22 -1.13 9.40 6.51
N ILE A 23 -1.56 8.91 5.34
CA ILE A 23 -1.29 7.57 4.87
C ILE A 23 -0.54 7.62 3.54
N LEU A 24 0.52 6.83 3.44
CA LEU A 24 1.22 6.56 2.20
C LEU A 24 0.88 5.15 1.73
N VAL A 25 0.27 5.04 0.54
CA VAL A 25 0.07 3.77 -0.14
C VAL A 25 1.23 3.55 -1.10
N LEU A 26 1.97 2.46 -0.88
CA LEU A 26 3.20 2.15 -1.58
C LEU A 26 2.98 1.01 -2.57
N THR A 27 3.30 1.27 -3.84
CA THR A 27 3.31 0.24 -4.89
C THR A 27 4.70 0.03 -5.46
N GLY A 28 4.84 -1.04 -6.24
CA GLY A 28 6.04 -1.35 -6.98
C GLY A 28 6.49 -2.80 -6.80
N PRO A 29 7.51 -3.22 -7.56
CA PRO A 29 8.00 -4.59 -7.56
C PRO A 29 8.53 -5.02 -6.18
N ASN A 30 8.48 -6.32 -5.86
CA ASN A 30 8.99 -6.86 -4.58
C ASN A 30 10.46 -6.51 -4.34
N MET A 31 11.26 -6.46 -5.40
CA MET A 31 12.67 -6.09 -5.36
C MET A 31 12.91 -4.57 -5.42
N GLY A 32 11.86 -3.73 -5.41
CA GLY A 32 11.98 -2.28 -5.52
C GLY A 32 12.39 -1.57 -4.23
N GLY A 33 12.52 -2.28 -3.10
CA GLY A 33 12.92 -1.70 -1.82
C GLY A 33 11.76 -1.26 -0.91
N LYS A 34 10.53 -1.70 -1.19
CA LYS A 34 9.34 -1.36 -0.37
C LYS A 34 9.53 -1.71 1.10
N SER A 35 9.81 -2.97 1.42
CA SER A 35 9.99 -3.41 2.82
C SER A 35 11.18 -2.74 3.50
N THR A 36 12.22 -2.35 2.75
CA THR A 36 13.34 -1.54 3.28
C THR A 36 12.86 -0.15 3.70
N LEU A 37 12.06 0.51 2.85
CA LEU A 37 11.45 1.82 3.15
C LEU A 37 10.53 1.76 4.38
N LEU A 38 9.73 0.70 4.51
CA LEU A 38 8.85 0.50 5.66
C LEU A 38 9.67 0.33 6.95
N ARG A 39 10.68 -0.56 6.94
CA ARG A 39 11.53 -0.84 8.10
C ARG A 39 12.38 0.37 8.51
N GLN A 40 12.96 1.10 7.57
CA GLN A 40 13.74 2.30 7.91
C GLN A 40 12.88 3.34 8.64
N SER A 41 11.59 3.46 8.27
CA SER A 41 10.67 4.43 8.86
C SER A 41 10.37 4.04 10.31
N CYS A 42 10.15 2.74 10.59
CA CYS A 42 10.05 2.23 11.97
C CYS A 42 11.30 2.57 12.78
N ILE A 43 12.47 2.23 12.24
CA ILE A 43 13.75 2.38 12.94
C ILE A 43 14.01 3.86 13.25
N ALA A 44 13.74 4.76 12.30
CA ALA A 44 13.88 6.19 12.51
C ALA A 44 12.99 6.72 13.65
N ILE A 45 11.72 6.28 13.72
CA ILE A 45 10.80 6.65 14.80
C ILE A 45 11.33 6.16 16.16
N ILE A 46 11.75 4.89 16.23
CA ILE A 46 12.27 4.28 17.46
C ILE A 46 13.54 5.02 17.92
N MET A 47 14.50 5.25 17.03
CA MET A 47 15.74 5.96 17.35
C MET A 47 15.46 7.37 17.88
N ALA A 48 14.56 8.12 17.23
CA ALA A 48 14.17 9.45 17.67
C ALA A 48 13.55 9.44 19.07
N GLN A 49 12.64 8.51 19.35
CA GLN A 49 11.98 8.41 20.66
C GLN A 49 12.88 7.87 21.78
N LEU A 50 13.96 7.16 21.43
CA LEU A 50 15.03 6.81 22.38
C LEU A 50 15.99 7.97 22.68
N GLY A 51 15.88 9.09 21.96
CA GLY A 51 16.79 10.23 22.07
C GLY A 51 18.11 10.06 21.30
N SER A 52 18.15 9.13 20.34
CA SER A 52 19.31 8.92 19.47
C SER A 52 19.25 9.79 18.21
N TYR A 53 20.40 10.05 17.59
CA TYR A 53 20.45 10.60 16.24
C TYR A 53 19.79 9.63 15.24
N VAL A 54 19.01 10.18 14.32
CA VAL A 54 18.36 9.43 13.24
C VAL A 54 19.23 9.46 11.99
N PRO A 55 19.32 8.39 11.19
CA PRO A 55 20.08 8.36 9.93
C PRO A 55 19.36 9.14 8.82
N ALA A 56 19.23 10.45 8.98
CA ALA A 56 18.62 11.37 8.04
C ALA A 56 19.34 12.73 8.09
N SER A 57 19.30 13.47 6.98
CA SER A 57 19.78 14.86 6.95
C SER A 57 18.93 15.79 7.84
N TYR A 58 17.64 15.49 7.98
CA TYR A 58 16.70 16.19 8.83
C TYR A 58 15.57 15.25 9.26
N CYS A 59 15.11 15.36 10.51
CA CYS A 59 13.98 14.59 11.03
C CYS A 59 13.09 15.48 11.89
N ARG A 60 11.82 15.59 11.52
CA ARG A 60 10.76 16.19 12.34
C ARG A 60 9.72 15.13 12.62
N LEU A 61 9.47 14.87 13.89
CA LEU A 61 8.62 13.78 14.33
C LEU A 61 7.71 14.22 15.48
N THR A 62 6.45 13.81 15.41
CA THR A 62 5.53 13.85 16.56
C THR A 62 5.61 12.49 17.25
N PRO A 63 5.80 12.41 18.58
CA PRO A 63 5.89 11.13 19.27
C PRO A 63 4.66 10.25 19.03
N CYS A 64 4.92 9.03 18.58
CA CYS A 64 3.94 7.97 18.44
C CYS A 64 3.76 7.24 19.78
N ASP A 65 2.52 6.89 20.10
CA ASP A 65 2.21 6.08 21.28
C ASP A 65 2.56 4.60 21.06
N GLN A 66 2.24 4.07 19.88
CA GLN A 66 2.51 2.69 19.48
C GLN A 66 2.90 2.61 17.99
N ILE A 67 3.79 1.68 17.67
CA ILE A 67 4.14 1.31 16.30
C ILE A 67 3.60 -0.09 16.06
N PHE A 68 2.64 -0.19 15.15
CA PHE A 68 2.06 -1.44 14.70
C PHE A 68 2.71 -1.87 13.38
N THR A 69 3.12 -3.13 13.29
CA THR A 69 3.75 -3.65 12.08
C THR A 69 3.15 -4.99 11.70
N ARG A 70 2.69 -5.08 10.46
CA ARG A 70 2.51 -6.33 9.72
C ARG A 70 3.48 -6.27 8.55
N ILE A 71 4.77 -6.52 8.83
CA ILE A 71 5.81 -6.59 7.81
C ILE A 71 6.20 -8.06 7.72
N GLY A 72 6.06 -8.66 6.54
CA GLY A 72 6.37 -10.07 6.35
C GLY A 72 7.75 -10.44 6.92
N ALA A 73 7.78 -11.47 7.76
CA ALA A 73 9.00 -12.15 8.19
C ALA A 73 8.66 -13.59 8.61
N ASN A 74 9.18 -14.55 7.84
CA ASN A 74 9.16 -16.01 8.00
C ASN A 74 7.83 -16.64 8.41
N ASP A 75 7.23 -17.36 7.47
CA ASP A 75 6.20 -18.35 7.73
C ASP A 75 6.59 -19.18 8.95
N ASN A 76 5.86 -18.98 10.05
CA ASN A 76 6.04 -19.80 11.23
C ASN A 76 5.26 -21.10 10.98
N ILE A 77 5.79 -21.93 10.07
CA ILE A 77 5.21 -23.20 9.59
C ILE A 77 4.83 -24.12 10.78
N LEU A 78 5.45 -23.90 11.95
CA LEU A 78 5.34 -24.72 13.14
C LEU A 78 4.09 -24.47 14.02
N ARG A 79 3.18 -23.54 13.69
CA ARG A 79 2.04 -23.20 14.57
C ARG A 79 0.70 -23.88 14.25
N GLY A 80 0.55 -24.60 13.15
CA GLY A 80 -0.71 -25.29 12.81
C GLY A 80 -1.90 -24.36 12.51
N GLU A 81 -1.70 -23.04 12.51
CA GLU A 81 -2.66 -22.03 12.09
C GLU A 81 -2.37 -21.61 10.65
N SER A 82 -3.42 -21.33 9.87
CA SER A 82 -3.26 -20.76 8.53
C SER A 82 -2.52 -19.42 8.61
N THR A 83 -1.54 -19.21 7.75
CA THR A 83 -0.78 -17.95 7.66
C THR A 83 -1.71 -16.74 7.46
N PHE A 84 -2.82 -16.94 6.74
CA PHE A 84 -3.84 -15.92 6.55
C PHE A 84 -4.64 -15.62 7.83
N MET A 85 -4.91 -16.62 8.67
CA MET A 85 -5.58 -16.40 9.96
C MET A 85 -4.72 -15.56 10.90
N VAL A 86 -3.41 -15.88 10.98
CA VAL A 86 -2.46 -15.10 11.79
C VAL A 86 -2.38 -13.66 11.29
N GLU A 87 -2.32 -13.46 9.98
CA GLU A 87 -2.34 -12.13 9.36
C GLU A 87 -3.60 -11.33 9.72
N LEU A 88 -4.78 -11.95 9.70
CA LEU A 88 -6.03 -11.30 10.09
C LEU A 88 -6.13 -11.04 11.59
N GLN A 89 -5.58 -11.91 12.44
CA GLN A 89 -5.51 -11.68 13.88
C GLN A 89 -4.59 -10.50 14.21
N GLU A 90 -3.42 -10.42 13.56
CA GLU A 90 -2.52 -9.28 13.67
C GLU A 90 -3.22 -8.00 13.21
N THR A 91 -3.89 -8.03 12.06
CA THR A 91 -4.65 -6.88 11.54
C THR A 91 -5.77 -6.47 12.48
N SER A 92 -6.52 -7.43 13.02
CA SER A 92 -7.59 -7.19 14.00
C SER A 92 -7.04 -6.47 15.24
N LYS A 93 -5.90 -6.94 15.77
CA LYS A 93 -5.24 -6.28 16.90
C LYS A 93 -4.90 -4.83 16.60
N ILE A 94 -4.33 -4.56 15.42
CA ILE A 94 -4.02 -3.20 14.98
C ILE A 94 -5.28 -2.33 14.97
N LEU A 95 -6.37 -2.81 14.38
CA LEU A 95 -7.61 -2.04 14.27
C LEU A 95 -8.29 -1.74 15.62
N HIS A 96 -8.13 -2.62 16.61
CA HIS A 96 -8.71 -2.42 17.94
C HIS A 96 -7.86 -1.53 18.86
N GLU A 97 -6.53 -1.56 18.71
CA GLU A 97 -5.61 -0.88 19.62
C GLU A 97 -5.06 0.43 19.05
N ALA A 98 -5.00 0.60 17.73
CA ALA A 98 -4.43 1.79 17.11
C ALA A 98 -5.22 3.05 17.47
N THR A 99 -4.48 4.11 17.79
CA THR A 99 -5.03 5.43 18.09
C THR A 99 -4.65 6.43 16.99
N PRO A 100 -5.23 7.64 16.97
CA PRO A 100 -4.80 8.69 16.06
C PRO A 100 -3.33 9.13 16.22
N ARG A 101 -2.64 8.72 17.30
CA ARG A 101 -1.22 8.99 17.54
C ARG A 101 -0.32 7.82 17.14
N SER A 102 -0.89 6.70 16.72
CA SER A 102 -0.12 5.50 16.37
C SER A 102 0.47 5.60 14.96
N MET A 103 1.54 4.82 14.74
CA MET A 103 2.10 4.55 13.42
C MET A 103 1.73 3.12 13.02
N VAL A 104 1.05 2.96 11.88
CA VAL A 104 0.64 1.64 11.37
C VAL A 104 1.38 1.33 10.07
N ILE A 105 2.02 0.17 10.01
CA ILE A 105 2.77 -0.27 8.84
C ILE A 105 2.26 -1.65 8.42
N LEU A 106 1.65 -1.70 7.23
CA LEU A 106 1.09 -2.91 6.65
C LEU A 106 1.82 -3.20 5.33
N ASP A 107 2.42 -4.38 5.22
CA ASP A 107 3.08 -4.87 4.02
C ASP A 107 2.26 -6.03 3.47
N GLU A 108 1.67 -5.82 2.29
CA GLU A 108 1.08 -6.89 1.47
C GLU A 108 -0.13 -7.61 2.08
N LEU A 109 -0.98 -6.87 2.81
CA LEU A 109 -2.23 -7.39 3.40
C LEU A 109 -3.16 -7.99 2.33
N GLY A 110 -3.73 -9.16 2.62
CA GLY A 110 -4.72 -9.85 1.79
C GLY A 110 -4.15 -10.92 0.86
N ARG A 111 -2.84 -11.20 0.90
CA ARG A 111 -2.21 -12.13 -0.06
C ARG A 111 -2.45 -13.62 0.19
N GLY A 112 -2.79 -14.00 1.41
CA GLY A 112 -3.00 -15.40 1.79
C GLY A 112 -4.37 -15.99 1.39
N THR A 113 -5.19 -15.26 0.61
CA THR A 113 -6.57 -15.65 0.27
C THR A 113 -6.90 -15.39 -1.21
N SER A 114 -8.16 -15.59 -1.60
CA SER A 114 -8.65 -15.28 -2.94
C SER A 114 -8.38 -13.80 -3.29
N THR A 115 -8.07 -13.52 -4.55
CA THR A 115 -7.71 -12.16 -5.01
C THR A 115 -8.79 -11.13 -4.65
N PHE A 116 -10.07 -11.50 -4.81
CA PHE A 116 -11.21 -10.63 -4.52
C PHE A 116 -11.39 -10.39 -3.02
N ASP A 117 -11.32 -11.45 -2.19
CA ASP A 117 -11.45 -11.30 -0.74
C ASP A 117 -10.26 -10.51 -0.16
N GLY A 118 -9.04 -10.80 -0.63
CA GLY A 118 -7.83 -10.11 -0.23
C GLY A 118 -7.88 -8.62 -0.55
N TYR A 119 -8.34 -8.28 -1.77
CA TYR A 119 -8.60 -6.91 -2.17
C TYR A 119 -9.64 -6.22 -1.26
N ALA A 120 -10.80 -6.84 -1.05
CA ALA A 120 -11.89 -6.26 -0.27
C ALA A 120 -11.48 -6.02 1.19
N ILE A 121 -10.71 -6.93 1.77
CA ILE A 121 -10.15 -6.77 3.12
C ILE A 121 -9.13 -5.62 3.14
N ALA A 122 -8.16 -5.63 2.23
CA ALA A 122 -7.15 -4.57 2.16
C ALA A 122 -7.78 -3.18 1.99
N TYR A 123 -8.79 -3.10 1.13
CA TYR A 123 -9.62 -1.91 0.93
C TYR A 123 -10.25 -1.41 2.20
N SER A 124 -11.01 -2.29 2.87
CA SER A 124 -11.77 -1.94 4.07
C SER A 124 -10.85 -1.53 5.21
N VAL A 125 -9.69 -2.20 5.35
CA VAL A 125 -8.69 -1.87 6.37
C VAL A 125 -8.05 -0.51 6.10
N LEU A 126 -7.62 -0.24 4.86
CA LEU A 126 -7.05 1.05 4.47
C LEU A 126 -8.05 2.19 4.70
N HIS A 127 -9.30 1.99 4.27
CA HIS A 127 -10.39 2.94 4.50
C HIS A 127 -10.56 3.22 6.00
N TYR A 128 -10.64 2.16 6.81
CA TYR A 128 -10.88 2.27 8.24
C TYR A 128 -9.74 2.99 8.97
N LEU A 129 -8.49 2.68 8.63
CA LEU A 129 -7.32 3.38 9.17
C LEU A 129 -7.31 4.86 8.81
N SER A 130 -7.76 5.21 7.60
CA SER A 130 -7.78 6.60 7.13
C SER A 130 -8.88 7.45 7.79
N ILE A 131 -10.09 6.91 7.88
CA ILE A 131 -11.28 7.64 8.30
C ILE A 131 -11.54 7.49 9.80
N HIS A 132 -11.67 6.25 10.28
CA HIS A 132 -12.12 5.96 11.64
C HIS A 132 -11.00 6.12 12.67
N VAL A 133 -9.84 5.50 12.43
CA VAL A 133 -8.66 5.71 13.28
C VAL A 133 -8.05 7.08 12.97
N GLY A 134 -7.71 7.30 11.70
CA GLY A 134 -6.92 8.42 11.19
C GLY A 134 -5.62 8.60 11.98
N CYS A 135 -4.85 7.52 12.00
CA CYS A 135 -3.47 7.45 12.45
C CYS A 135 -2.52 7.80 11.28
N LEU A 136 -1.21 7.77 11.55
CA LEU A 136 -0.21 7.74 10.48
C LEU A 136 -0.07 6.30 9.97
N ALA A 137 0.05 6.11 8.66
CA ALA A 137 0.27 4.77 8.13
C ALA A 137 1.12 4.70 6.85
N MET A 138 1.80 3.56 6.68
CA MET A 138 2.39 3.15 5.40
C MET A 138 1.78 1.80 5.00
N PHE A 139 1.16 1.74 3.83
CA PHE A 139 0.43 0.58 3.34
C PHE A 139 1.04 0.12 2.01
N SER A 140 1.81 -0.95 2.01
CA SER A 140 2.37 -1.54 0.79
C SER A 140 1.41 -2.58 0.21
N THR A 141 1.15 -2.49 -1.10
CA THR A 141 0.18 -3.35 -1.78
C THR A 141 0.61 -3.71 -3.20
N HIS A 142 0.04 -4.81 -3.72
CA HIS A 142 0.06 -5.15 -5.15
C HIS A 142 -1.26 -4.85 -5.86
N TYR A 143 -2.29 -4.46 -5.11
CA TYR A 143 -3.59 -4.12 -5.68
C TYR A 143 -3.51 -2.71 -6.30
N GLN A 144 -3.30 -2.65 -7.62
CA GLN A 144 -3.29 -1.38 -8.35
C GLN A 144 -4.66 -0.69 -8.33
N THR A 145 -5.74 -1.49 -8.43
CA THR A 145 -7.12 -1.02 -8.30
C THR A 145 -7.35 -0.28 -6.97
N LEU A 146 -6.79 -0.81 -5.87
CA LEU A 146 -6.86 -0.17 -4.56
C LEU A 146 -6.26 1.24 -4.60
N CYS A 147 -5.13 1.40 -5.29
CA CYS A 147 -4.47 2.70 -5.39
C CYS A 147 -5.30 3.70 -6.21
N GLN A 148 -5.94 3.23 -7.29
CA GLN A 148 -6.80 4.06 -8.13
C GLN A 148 -8.04 4.54 -7.37
N GLU A 149 -8.68 3.67 -6.59
CA GLU A 149 -9.86 4.01 -5.77
C GLU A 149 -9.57 5.12 -4.74
N PHE A 150 -8.35 5.16 -4.21
CA PHE A 150 -7.94 6.14 -3.20
C PHE A 150 -7.17 7.35 -3.78
N GLU A 151 -7.06 7.48 -5.10
CA GLU A 151 -6.27 8.54 -5.75
C GLU A 151 -6.75 9.95 -5.39
N ARG A 152 -8.06 10.13 -5.20
CA ARG A 152 -8.68 11.41 -4.82
C ARG A 152 -8.82 11.62 -3.31
N ASN A 153 -8.42 10.65 -2.49
CA ASN A 153 -8.62 10.73 -1.04
C ASN A 153 -7.61 11.73 -0.41
N PRO A 154 -8.06 12.76 0.33
CA PRO A 154 -7.17 13.78 0.90
C PRO A 154 -6.20 13.27 1.96
N THR A 155 -6.51 12.13 2.57
CA THR A 155 -5.71 11.54 3.66
C THR A 155 -4.71 10.50 3.18
N ILE A 156 -4.80 10.09 1.91
CA ILE A 156 -3.97 9.06 1.31
C ILE A 156 -3.17 9.65 0.16
N LYS A 157 -1.88 9.31 0.08
CA LYS A 157 -1.07 9.56 -1.12
C LYS A 157 -0.53 8.26 -1.69
N ASN A 158 -0.63 8.14 -3.00
CA ASN A 158 -0.01 7.06 -3.75
C ASN A 158 1.44 7.39 -4.07
N MET A 159 2.33 6.49 -3.72
CA MET A 159 3.75 6.54 -4.05
C MET A 159 4.18 5.17 -4.60
N HIS A 160 5.26 5.13 -5.35
CA HIS A 160 5.86 3.88 -5.80
C HIS A 160 7.38 3.94 -5.77
N MET A 161 7.99 2.75 -5.75
CA MET A 161 9.44 2.63 -5.94
C MET A 161 9.77 2.75 -7.43
N GLY A 162 10.59 3.75 -7.77
CA GLY A 162 10.99 4.08 -9.12
C GLY A 162 11.77 2.95 -9.79
N TYR A 163 11.56 2.83 -11.09
CA TYR A 163 12.21 1.84 -11.95
C TYR A 163 12.51 2.47 -13.31
N TYR A 164 13.49 1.92 -14.00
CA TYR A 164 13.79 2.20 -15.39
C TYR A 164 13.59 0.92 -16.19
N MET A 165 12.87 1.02 -17.31
CA MET A 165 12.63 -0.10 -18.21
C MET A 165 13.37 0.15 -19.52
N ASP A 166 14.26 -0.77 -19.84
CA ASP A 166 14.88 -0.87 -21.16
C ASP A 166 13.97 -1.73 -22.04
N GLU A 167 13.25 -1.10 -22.97
CA GLU A 167 12.31 -1.82 -23.84
C GLU A 167 13.03 -2.70 -24.87
N GLU A 168 14.26 -2.35 -25.26
CA GLU A 168 15.04 -3.09 -26.25
C GLU A 168 15.66 -4.36 -25.64
N GLU A 169 16.22 -4.25 -24.43
CA GLU A 169 16.82 -5.40 -23.73
C GLU A 169 15.83 -6.16 -22.83
N HIS A 170 14.57 -5.72 -22.76
CA HIS A 170 13.56 -6.21 -21.81
C HIS A 170 14.00 -6.19 -20.34
N ARG A 171 15.01 -5.37 -20.01
CA ARG A 171 15.65 -5.32 -18.70
C ARG A 171 15.01 -4.25 -17.83
N ILE A 172 14.71 -4.61 -16.58
CA ILE A 172 14.27 -3.66 -15.56
C ILE A 172 15.41 -3.33 -14.61
N THR A 173 15.56 -2.04 -14.30
CA THR A 173 16.47 -1.54 -13.27
C THR A 173 15.67 -0.88 -12.16
N PHE A 174 15.83 -1.35 -10.93
CA PHE A 174 15.18 -0.75 -9.76
C PHE A 174 16.01 0.43 -9.28
N LEU A 175 15.40 1.62 -9.20
CA LEU A 175 16.09 2.85 -8.81
C LEU A 175 16.12 3.07 -7.30
N TYR A 176 15.41 2.23 -6.53
CA TYR A 176 15.24 2.31 -5.08
C TYR A 176 14.83 3.71 -4.55
N LYS A 177 14.28 4.56 -5.42
CA LYS A 177 13.81 5.90 -5.09
C LYS A 177 12.29 5.92 -4.98
N LEU A 178 11.78 6.43 -3.88
CA LEU A 178 10.36 6.67 -3.66
C LEU A 178 9.93 7.89 -4.49
N VAL A 179 8.93 7.71 -5.34
CA VAL A 179 8.40 8.74 -6.24
C VAL A 179 6.86 8.79 -6.17
N PRO A 180 6.25 9.96 -6.44
CA PRO A 180 4.79 10.10 -6.41
C PRO A 180 4.11 9.32 -7.53
N GLY A 181 2.85 8.94 -7.28
CA GLY A 181 1.99 8.26 -8.24
C GLY A 181 1.93 6.75 -8.07
N ILE A 182 1.12 6.11 -8.92
CA ILE A 182 0.87 4.67 -8.91
C ILE A 182 1.81 3.98 -9.90
N CYS A 183 2.36 2.82 -9.51
CA CYS A 183 3.13 1.99 -10.42
C CYS A 183 2.25 1.47 -11.57
N GLY A 184 2.46 1.95 -12.80
CA GLY A 184 1.58 1.68 -13.94
C GLY A 184 1.69 0.29 -14.59
N LYS A 185 2.71 -0.52 -14.26
CA LYS A 185 2.90 -1.87 -14.84
C LYS A 185 3.31 -2.89 -13.79
N SER A 186 2.93 -4.15 -14.02
CA SER A 186 3.49 -5.30 -13.31
C SER A 186 4.74 -5.78 -14.02
N PHE A 187 5.78 -6.13 -13.26
CA PHE A 187 7.09 -6.53 -13.80
C PHE A 187 7.37 -8.01 -13.66
N GLY A 188 6.34 -8.84 -13.45
CA GLY A 188 6.52 -10.27 -13.22
C GLY A 188 7.35 -10.96 -14.31
N MET A 189 7.06 -10.64 -15.58
CA MET A 189 7.77 -11.21 -16.73
C MET A 189 9.22 -10.72 -16.81
N ASN A 190 9.46 -9.43 -16.56
CA ASN A 190 10.81 -8.85 -16.56
C ASN A 190 11.67 -9.44 -15.42
N VAL A 191 11.06 -9.65 -14.24
CA VAL A 191 11.74 -10.30 -13.11
C VAL A 191 12.05 -11.76 -13.44
N ALA A 192 11.15 -12.47 -14.15
CA ALA A 192 11.42 -13.82 -14.64
C ALA A 192 12.60 -13.86 -15.63
N ALA A 193 12.69 -12.88 -16.55
CA ALA A 193 13.82 -12.73 -17.46
C ALA A 193 15.14 -12.53 -16.69
N MET A 194 15.15 -11.63 -15.70
CA MET A 194 16.32 -11.41 -14.83
C MET A 194 16.71 -12.65 -14.04
N ALA A 195 15.74 -13.49 -13.65
CA ALA A 195 15.97 -14.74 -12.95
C ALA A 195 16.51 -15.86 -13.86
N GLY A 196 16.66 -15.60 -15.16
CA GLY A 196 17.17 -16.58 -16.13
C GLY A 196 16.12 -17.61 -16.57
N VAL A 197 14.82 -17.31 -16.43
CA VAL A 197 13.77 -18.16 -16.98
C VAL A 197 13.88 -18.16 -18.52
N PRO A 198 13.79 -19.32 -19.20
CA PRO A 198 13.91 -19.38 -20.66
C PRO A 198 12.91 -18.48 -21.39
N ASP A 199 13.38 -17.77 -22.43
CA ASP A 199 12.57 -16.84 -23.24
C ASP A 199 11.29 -17.47 -23.81
N SER A 200 11.33 -18.75 -24.15
CA SER A 200 10.14 -19.48 -24.65
C SER A 200 9.03 -19.55 -23.61
N ILE A 201 9.36 -19.69 -22.33
CA ILE A 201 8.41 -19.71 -21.21
C ILE A 201 7.89 -18.30 -20.96
N ILE A 202 8.78 -17.29 -20.96
CA ILE A 202 8.39 -15.89 -20.73
C ILE A 202 7.43 -15.40 -21.81
N LYS A 203 7.74 -15.66 -23.09
CA LYS A 203 6.87 -15.32 -24.22
C LYS A 203 5.49 -15.96 -24.08
N LYS A 204 5.44 -17.25 -23.74
CA LYS A 204 4.18 -17.96 -23.50
C LYS A 204 3.42 -17.37 -22.30
N ALA A 205 4.11 -17.08 -21.21
CA ALA A 205 3.50 -16.51 -20.01
C ALA A 205 2.94 -15.10 -20.29
N ALA A 206 3.61 -14.29 -21.10
CA ALA A 206 3.13 -12.99 -21.55
C ALA A 206 1.83 -13.12 -22.37
N THR A 207 1.78 -14.08 -23.32
CA THR A 207 0.55 -14.34 -24.09
C THR A 207 -0.62 -14.76 -23.19
N VAL A 208 -0.38 -15.65 -22.23
CA VAL A 208 -1.40 -16.09 -21.26
C VAL A 208 -1.87 -14.93 -20.38
N ALA A 209 -0.96 -14.06 -19.94
CA ALA A 209 -1.30 -12.89 -19.14
C ALA A 209 -2.20 -11.90 -19.92
N ASP A 210 -1.87 -11.63 -21.20
CA ASP A 210 -2.66 -10.77 -22.07
C ASP A 210 -4.07 -11.33 -22.31
N GLU A 211 -4.20 -12.65 -22.51
CA GLU A 211 -5.50 -13.32 -22.65
C GLU A 211 -6.33 -13.25 -21.37
N PHE A 212 -5.68 -13.44 -20.21
CA PHE A 212 -6.32 -13.36 -18.91
C PHE A 212 -6.80 -11.94 -18.59
N GLU A 213 -5.99 -10.91 -18.91
CA GLU A 213 -6.37 -9.51 -18.72
C GLU A 213 -7.55 -9.12 -19.61
N LYS A 214 -7.57 -9.55 -20.88
CA LYS A 214 -8.71 -9.32 -21.78
C LYS A 214 -9.99 -9.97 -21.27
N THR A 215 -9.89 -11.19 -20.74
CA THR A 215 -11.05 -11.93 -20.22
C THR A 215 -11.59 -11.28 -18.94
N ASN A 216 -10.72 -10.83 -18.02
CA ASN A 216 -11.16 -10.13 -16.82
C ASN A 216 -11.71 -8.73 -17.10
N ARG A 217 -11.12 -7.97 -18.05
CA ARG A 217 -11.68 -6.66 -18.46
C ARG A 217 -13.11 -6.78 -19.01
N LEU A 218 -13.43 -7.89 -19.67
CA LEU A 218 -14.80 -8.18 -20.15
C LEU A 218 -15.77 -8.52 -19.01
N GLN A 219 -15.28 -9.09 -17.90
CA GLN A 219 -16.08 -9.31 -16.69
C GLN A 219 -16.24 -8.03 -15.87
N ASP A 220 -15.20 -7.19 -15.79
CA ASP A 220 -15.26 -5.88 -15.13
C ASP A 220 -16.24 -4.92 -15.83
N THR A 221 -16.51 -5.07 -17.13
CA THR A 221 -17.59 -4.33 -17.81
C THR A 221 -18.99 -4.63 -17.30
N SER A 222 -19.21 -5.72 -16.56
CA SER A 222 -20.49 -5.96 -15.86
C SER A 222 -20.64 -5.13 -14.58
N TYR A 223 -19.55 -4.56 -14.06
CA TYR A 223 -19.51 -3.62 -12.93
C TYR A 223 -19.26 -2.17 -13.35
N LYS A 224 -18.92 -1.91 -14.62
CA LYS A 224 -19.06 -0.58 -15.21
C LYS A 224 -20.55 -0.31 -15.47
N MET A 225 -21.26 0.14 -14.45
CA MET A 225 -22.37 1.07 -14.70
C MET A 225 -21.81 2.19 -15.58
N ASP A 226 -22.48 2.48 -16.70
CA ASP A 226 -22.14 3.52 -17.67
C ASP A 226 -21.54 4.77 -17.01
N LEU A 227 -20.22 4.94 -17.15
CA LEU A 227 -19.48 6.13 -16.72
C LEU A 227 -19.30 7.16 -17.84
N ASP A 228 -20.15 7.10 -18.87
CA ASP A 228 -20.18 8.10 -19.96
C ASP A 228 -21.13 9.29 -19.67
N GLN A 229 -21.41 9.55 -18.40
CA GLN A 229 -21.99 10.82 -17.96
C GLN A 229 -21.08 11.48 -16.90
N PRO A 230 -20.90 12.81 -16.93
CA PRO A 230 -20.06 13.55 -15.98
C PRO A 230 -20.78 13.77 -14.64
N GLU A 231 -21.41 12.72 -14.10
CA GLU A 231 -22.04 12.72 -12.78
C GLU A 231 -21.24 11.82 -11.83
N MET A 232 -20.64 12.45 -10.82
CA MET A 232 -20.13 11.90 -9.55
C MET A 232 -20.02 10.36 -9.49
N SER A 233 -18.86 9.81 -9.86
CA SER A 233 -18.58 8.37 -9.69
C SER A 233 -18.57 8.03 -8.20
N LEU A 234 -19.59 7.29 -7.75
CA LEU A 234 -19.70 6.76 -6.39
C LEU A 234 -18.72 5.59 -6.22
N THR A 235 -17.49 5.87 -5.78
CA THR A 235 -16.54 4.82 -5.41
C THR A 235 -17.05 4.05 -4.18
N PRO A 236 -16.61 2.80 -3.96
CA PRO A 236 -16.96 2.04 -2.76
C PRO A 236 -16.65 2.79 -1.44
N ALA A 237 -15.67 3.71 -1.45
CA ALA A 237 -15.29 4.54 -0.31
C ALA A 237 -16.37 5.57 -0.03
N VAL A 238 -16.86 6.23 -1.08
CA VAL A 238 -17.98 7.19 -0.95
C VAL A 238 -19.24 6.48 -0.45
N ILE A 239 -19.50 5.26 -0.93
CA ILE A 239 -20.63 4.45 -0.45
C ILE A 239 -20.44 4.06 1.03
N ALA A 240 -19.23 3.65 1.42
CA ALA A 240 -18.91 3.32 2.81
C ALA A 240 -19.06 4.54 3.74
N ASP A 241 -18.56 5.70 3.33
CA ASP A 241 -18.69 6.97 4.05
C ASP A 241 -20.17 7.40 4.17
N ALA A 242 -20.94 7.33 3.09
CA ALA A 242 -22.37 7.65 3.12
C ALA A 242 -23.15 6.69 4.04
N SER A 243 -22.85 5.39 3.96
CA SER A 243 -23.43 4.38 4.84
C SER A 243 -23.14 4.66 6.32
N TYR A 244 -21.91 5.06 6.66
CA TYR A 244 -21.56 5.46 8.01
C TYR A 244 -22.37 6.68 8.48
N LEU A 245 -22.49 7.71 7.65
CA LEU A 245 -23.25 8.93 8.01
C LEU A 245 -24.74 8.67 8.22
N LEU A 246 -25.33 7.73 7.47
CA LEU A 246 -26.75 7.38 7.57
C LEU A 246 -27.06 6.48 8.76
N ASN A 247 -26.14 5.57 9.10
CA ASN A 247 -26.38 4.57 10.15
C ASN A 247 -25.95 5.03 11.55
N GLU A 248 -25.12 6.08 11.65
CA GLU A 248 -24.58 6.52 12.94
C GLU A 248 -25.30 7.75 13.50
N PRO A 249 -26.16 7.62 14.54
CA PRO A 249 -27.01 8.71 15.02
C PRO A 249 -26.25 9.87 15.67
N LYS A 250 -24.99 9.66 16.07
CA LYS A 250 -24.07 10.69 16.57
C LYS A 250 -22.64 10.40 16.07
N PRO A 251 -22.30 10.77 14.82
CA PRO A 251 -21.00 10.45 14.24
C PRO A 251 -19.89 11.21 14.99
N ASN A 252 -18.72 10.58 15.09
CA ASN A 252 -17.55 11.21 15.71
C ASN A 252 -17.19 12.50 14.93
N PRO A 253 -17.11 13.68 15.56
CA PRO A 253 -16.87 14.94 14.85
C PRO A 253 -15.59 14.96 14.02
N LYS A 254 -14.54 14.24 14.46
CA LYS A 254 -13.29 14.13 13.70
C LYS A 254 -13.46 13.27 12.44
N VAL A 255 -14.22 12.19 12.55
CA VAL A 255 -14.55 11.29 11.43
C VAL A 255 -15.41 12.05 10.43
N LEU A 256 -16.47 12.72 10.90
CA LEU A 256 -17.34 13.56 10.07
C LEU A 256 -16.53 14.62 9.30
N ARG A 257 -15.59 15.30 9.95
CA ARG A 257 -14.74 16.30 9.30
C ARG A 257 -13.88 15.69 8.20
N ARG A 258 -13.32 14.49 8.41
CA ARG A 258 -12.51 13.78 7.38
C ARG A 258 -13.37 13.38 6.18
N ILE A 259 -14.56 12.85 6.42
CA ILE A 259 -15.52 12.47 5.36
C ILE A 259 -15.92 13.71 4.55
N ILE A 260 -16.33 14.80 5.20
CA ILE A 260 -16.71 16.05 4.51
C ILE A 260 -15.54 16.63 3.70
N GLN A 261 -14.32 16.61 4.25
CA GLN A 261 -13.12 17.03 3.52
C GLN A 261 -12.86 16.14 2.30
N GLY A 262 -13.09 14.83 2.40
CA GLY A 262 -13.03 13.88 1.28
C GLY A 262 -14.03 14.22 0.19
N LEU A 263 -15.30 14.37 0.54
CA LEU A 263 -16.38 14.67 -0.39
C LEU A 263 -16.23 16.02 -1.10
N SER A 264 -15.66 17.03 -0.43
CA SER A 264 -15.45 18.36 -1.03
C SER A 264 -14.38 18.41 -2.14
N LYS A 265 -13.62 17.33 -2.35
CA LYS A 265 -12.53 17.22 -3.33
C LYS A 265 -12.85 16.26 -4.49
N ILE A 266 -14.05 15.68 -4.52
CA ILE A 266 -14.56 14.83 -5.61
C ILE A 266 -15.30 15.70 -6.62
#